data_AF-A0A7C5YSY8-F1
#
_entry.id   AF-A0A7C5YSY8-F1
#
_cell.length_a   1.000
_cell.length_b   1.000
_cell.length_c   1.000
_cell.angle_alpha   90.00
_cell.angle_beta   90.00
_cell.angle_gamma   90.00
#
_symmetry.space_group_name_H-M   'P 1'
#
loop_
_entity.id
_entity.type
_entity.pdbx_description
1 polymer ?
#
loop_
_entity_poly.entity_id
_entity_poly.type
_entity_poly.pdbx_seq_one_letter_code
_entity_poly.pdbx_strand_id
1 'polypeptide(L)'
;MKNADILVCPSNRPGIDFVAILRSLGLRGSGNFRYASYALNFALFQDPALPPGLFADDPVVPLAAIQDPVNTTMFYDSVYKRPTDPLIDPRCPRPVGLFGWDNFPGDPRHKDGININFVDGHAKWYRCDGKIPGKSIDSNGREVDTYTLPCDLSGIPGGKPNT
;
A
#
# COMPACT_ATOMS: atom_id res chain seq x y z
N MET A 1 -8.73 -18.28 -5.22
CA MET A 1 -9.14 -17.43 -6.37
C MET A 1 -8.79 -18.18 -7.65
N LYS A 2 -9.62 -18.13 -8.69
CA LYS A 2 -9.36 -18.85 -9.96
C LYS A 2 -8.59 -18.03 -11.00
N ASN A 3 -8.66 -16.70 -10.92
CA ASN A 3 -8.03 -15.81 -11.90
C ASN A 3 -6.99 -14.92 -11.20
N ALA A 4 -5.70 -15.28 -11.30
CA ALA A 4 -4.60 -14.53 -10.68
C ALA A 4 -4.27 -13.23 -11.44
N ASP A 5 -4.70 -13.09 -12.71
CA ASP A 5 -4.42 -11.91 -13.52
C ASP A 5 -5.11 -10.65 -12.99
N ILE A 6 -6.12 -10.78 -12.13
CA ILE A 6 -6.78 -9.65 -11.48
C ILE A 6 -5.84 -8.89 -10.54
N LEU A 7 -4.78 -9.52 -10.06
CA LEU A 7 -3.78 -8.90 -9.18
C LEU A 7 -2.68 -8.18 -9.95
N VAL A 8 -2.66 -8.30 -11.29
CA VAL A 8 -1.61 -7.76 -12.14
C VAL A 8 -2.20 -6.72 -13.08
N CYS A 9 -1.64 -5.52 -13.04
CA CYS A 9 -2.05 -4.46 -13.94
C CYS A 9 -1.58 -4.81 -15.37
N PRO A 10 -2.44 -4.70 -16.41
CA PRO A 10 -2.05 -5.00 -17.79
C PRO A 10 -0.84 -4.19 -18.28
N SER A 11 -0.62 -2.98 -17.77
CA SER A 11 0.52 -2.13 -18.13
C SER A 11 1.81 -2.43 -17.37
N ASN A 12 1.76 -3.26 -16.31
CA ASN A 12 2.91 -3.64 -15.50
C ASN A 12 3.08 -5.16 -15.47
N ARG A 13 3.06 -5.82 -16.64
CA ARG A 13 3.33 -7.26 -16.73
C ARG A 13 4.86 -7.53 -16.77
N PRO A 14 5.38 -8.51 -16.02
CA PRO A 14 4.64 -9.50 -15.22
C PRO A 14 4.16 -8.99 -13.86
N GLY A 15 4.72 -7.89 -13.34
CA GLY A 15 4.40 -7.29 -12.04
C GLY A 15 5.53 -7.46 -11.03
N ILE A 16 5.29 -7.03 -9.79
CA ILE A 16 6.18 -7.27 -8.65
C ILE A 16 6.17 -8.76 -8.34
N ASP A 17 7.34 -9.43 -8.33
CA ASP A 17 7.47 -10.82 -7.89
C ASP A 17 7.37 -10.89 -6.36
N PHE A 18 6.13 -10.90 -5.86
CA PHE A 18 5.84 -10.90 -4.44
C PHE A 18 6.37 -12.17 -3.76
N VAL A 19 6.35 -13.31 -4.46
CA VAL A 19 6.91 -14.56 -3.93
C VAL A 19 8.42 -14.47 -3.75
N ALA A 20 9.14 -13.80 -4.65
CA ALA A 20 10.57 -13.57 -4.47
C ALA A 20 10.86 -12.69 -3.24
N ILE A 21 10.03 -11.67 -2.98
CA ILE A 21 10.12 -10.82 -1.79
C ILE A 21 9.85 -11.67 -0.53
N LEU A 22 8.76 -12.43 -0.49
CA LEU A 22 8.44 -13.32 0.64
C LEU A 22 9.55 -14.33 0.92
N ARG A 23 10.14 -14.94 -0.12
CA ARG A 23 11.27 -15.87 0.05
C ARG A 23 12.49 -15.24 0.69
N SER A 24 12.76 -13.95 0.42
CA SER A 24 13.86 -13.23 1.07
C SER A 24 13.65 -13.06 2.58
N LEU A 25 12.40 -13.15 3.04
CA LEU A 25 12.00 -13.11 4.45
C LEU A 25 11.79 -14.51 5.05
N GLY A 26 12.13 -15.58 4.33
CA GLY A 26 11.86 -16.96 4.76
C GLY A 26 10.40 -17.39 4.67
N LEU A 27 9.53 -16.57 4.08
CA LEU A 27 8.11 -16.83 3.91
C LEU A 27 7.82 -17.57 2.59
N ARG A 28 6.66 -18.21 2.53
CA ARG A 28 6.18 -18.91 1.33
C ARG A 28 4.97 -18.17 0.77
N GLY A 29 4.91 -18.07 -0.55
CA GLY A 29 3.68 -17.66 -1.23
C GLY A 29 2.57 -18.69 -1.06
N SER A 30 1.36 -18.29 -1.42
CA SER A 30 0.18 -19.17 -1.41
C SER A 30 -0.34 -19.39 -2.83
N GLY A 31 -0.66 -20.64 -3.18
CA GLY A 31 -1.24 -21.00 -4.47
C GLY A 31 -0.43 -20.54 -5.69
N ASN A 32 -1.14 -19.99 -6.69
CA ASN A 32 -0.56 -19.56 -7.97
C ASN A 32 -0.22 -18.05 -8.02
N PHE A 33 -0.25 -17.36 -6.87
CA PHE A 33 -0.03 -15.92 -6.81
C PHE A 33 1.46 -15.63 -6.71
N ARG A 34 2.09 -15.35 -7.86
CA ARG A 34 3.50 -14.96 -7.92
C ARG A 34 3.68 -13.45 -8.05
N TYR A 35 2.93 -12.86 -8.97
CA TYR A 35 3.07 -11.46 -9.32
C TYR A 35 1.89 -10.64 -8.84
N ALA A 36 2.17 -9.40 -8.43
CA ALA A 36 1.16 -8.40 -8.08
C ALA A 36 1.58 -7.03 -8.61
N SER A 37 0.63 -6.18 -8.98
CA SER A 37 0.89 -4.79 -9.39
C SER A 37 0.18 -3.76 -8.53
N TYR A 38 -0.63 -4.26 -7.58
CA TYR A 38 -1.39 -3.47 -6.63
C TYR A 38 -0.88 -3.77 -5.22
N ALA A 39 -0.61 -2.73 -4.44
CA ALA A 39 -0.40 -2.86 -3.01
C ALA A 39 -1.73 -2.69 -2.27
N LEU A 40 -1.71 -3.10 -1.02
CA LEU A 40 -2.84 -3.01 -0.11
C LEU A 40 -2.57 -1.90 0.91
N ASN A 41 -3.62 -1.30 1.45
CA ASN A 41 -3.49 -0.39 2.57
C ASN A 41 -3.11 -1.20 3.82
N PHE A 42 -1.88 -0.96 4.28
CA PHE A 42 -1.28 -1.70 5.37
C PHE A 42 -1.88 -1.40 6.73
N ALA A 43 -2.45 -0.21 6.93
CA ALA A 43 -3.22 0.11 8.13
C ALA A 43 -4.61 -0.57 8.17
N LEU A 44 -5.18 -0.90 7.00
CA LEU A 44 -6.50 -1.50 6.88
C LEU A 44 -6.47 -3.02 7.08
N PHE A 45 -5.58 -3.69 6.37
CA PHE A 45 -5.45 -5.15 6.43
C PHE A 45 -4.40 -5.62 7.44
N GLN A 46 -3.72 -4.68 8.09
CA GLN A 46 -2.77 -4.84 9.20
C GLN A 46 -2.19 -6.26 9.35
N ASP A 47 -1.11 -6.51 8.62
CA ASP A 47 0.12 -7.18 9.08
C ASP A 47 1.12 -7.12 7.91
N PRO A 48 2.10 -6.19 7.91
CA PRO A 48 2.93 -6.10 6.73
C PRO A 48 4.39 -5.82 6.98
N ALA A 49 4.98 -6.59 7.88
CA ALA A 49 6.39 -6.94 7.91
C ALA A 49 6.67 -7.58 9.26
N LEU A 50 6.38 -8.86 9.43
CA LEU A 50 6.68 -9.50 10.71
C LEU A 50 8.14 -9.17 11.18
N PRO A 51 8.46 -8.85 12.47
CA PRO A 51 7.60 -8.52 13.62
C PRO A 51 8.16 -7.39 14.58
N PRO A 52 7.61 -7.20 15.81
CA PRO A 52 8.11 -7.96 16.97
C PRO A 52 6.98 -8.56 17.85
N GLY A 53 6.77 -9.87 18.03
CA GLY A 53 7.33 -11.11 17.47
C GLY A 53 6.25 -11.82 16.63
N LEU A 54 6.66 -12.53 15.57
CA LEU A 54 5.82 -13.16 14.54
C LEU A 54 4.46 -13.67 15.09
N PHE A 55 3.34 -13.27 14.46
CA PHE A 55 1.95 -13.58 14.83
C PHE A 55 1.33 -12.73 15.96
N ALA A 56 1.76 -11.48 16.14
CA ALA A 56 1.00 -10.55 16.96
C ALA A 56 -0.36 -10.27 16.28
N ASP A 57 -1.44 -10.45 17.03
CA ASP A 57 -2.83 -10.27 16.62
C ASP A 57 -3.12 -8.79 16.24
N ASP A 58 -2.68 -8.36 15.06
CA ASP A 58 -3.16 -7.12 14.45
C ASP A 58 -4.33 -7.49 13.51
N PRO A 59 -5.59 -7.41 13.97
CA PRO A 59 -6.72 -7.85 13.17
C PRO A 59 -6.98 -6.89 12.02
N VAL A 60 -7.42 -7.44 10.88
CA VAL A 60 -8.02 -6.66 9.80
C VAL A 60 -9.09 -5.73 10.37
N VAL A 61 -9.02 -4.44 10.03
CA VAL A 61 -9.98 -3.45 10.50
C VAL A 61 -11.33 -3.71 9.81
N PRO A 62 -12.41 -4.02 10.55
CA PRO A 62 -13.70 -4.29 9.93
C PRO A 62 -14.27 -2.99 9.36
N LEU A 63 -15.03 -3.10 8.27
CA LEU A 63 -15.67 -1.95 7.62
C LEU A 63 -16.46 -1.07 8.61
N ALA A 64 -17.11 -1.69 9.60
CA ALA A 64 -17.89 -0.98 10.63
C ALA A 64 -17.04 -0.10 11.58
N ALA A 65 -15.73 -0.33 11.68
CA ALA A 65 -14.83 0.49 12.49
C ALA A 65 -14.28 1.71 11.71
N ILE A 66 -14.44 1.73 10.39
CA ILE A 66 -13.89 2.76 9.51
C ILE A 66 -14.87 3.93 9.43
N GLN A 67 -14.46 5.07 9.97
CA GLN A 67 -15.31 6.27 10.04
C GLN A 67 -15.51 6.95 8.68
N ASP A 68 -14.51 6.84 7.79
CA ASP A 68 -14.52 7.49 6.48
C ASP A 68 -14.17 6.50 5.35
N PRO A 69 -15.05 5.53 5.04
CA PRO A 69 -14.76 4.48 4.08
C PRO A 69 -14.62 4.99 2.64
N VAL A 70 -15.23 6.13 2.31
CA VAL A 70 -15.13 6.76 0.98
C VAL A 70 -13.74 7.38 0.78
N ASN A 71 -13.05 7.79 1.83
CA ASN A 71 -11.69 8.33 1.69
C ASN A 71 -10.60 7.37 2.20
N THR A 72 -10.97 6.20 2.71
CA THR A 72 -10.00 5.17 3.12
C THR A 72 -9.56 4.33 1.92
N THR A 73 -8.29 4.40 1.55
CA THR A 73 -7.70 3.57 0.49
C THR A 73 -7.72 2.09 0.89
N MET A 74 -7.89 1.19 -0.08
CA MET A 74 -7.90 -0.25 0.14
C MET A 74 -6.84 -0.95 -0.72
N PHE A 75 -6.87 -0.75 -2.03
CA PHE A 75 -5.84 -1.23 -2.96
C PHE A 75 -5.44 -0.11 -3.92
N TYR A 76 -4.18 -0.07 -4.32
CA TYR A 76 -3.67 0.98 -5.21
C TYR A 76 -2.55 0.46 -6.10
N ASP A 77 -2.39 1.06 -7.29
CA ASP A 77 -1.24 0.80 -8.16
C ASP A 77 0.06 1.08 -7.42
N SER A 78 0.96 0.10 -7.35
CA SER A 78 2.20 0.23 -6.57
C SER A 78 3.39 -0.46 -7.24
N VAL A 79 4.59 -0.04 -6.86
CA VAL A 79 5.88 -0.69 -7.13
C VAL A 79 6.55 -1.03 -5.81
N TYR A 80 7.38 -2.08 -5.79
CA TYR A 80 8.17 -2.41 -4.62
C TYR A 80 9.57 -1.80 -4.72
N LYS A 81 10.02 -1.14 -3.65
CA LYS A 81 11.36 -0.55 -3.54
C LYS A 81 12.11 -1.13 -2.34
N ARG A 82 13.39 -1.38 -2.53
CA ARG A 82 14.34 -1.79 -1.49
C ARG A 82 15.15 -0.58 -1.00
N PRO A 83 15.72 -0.65 0.22
CA PRO A 83 16.59 0.42 0.75
C PRO A 83 17.81 0.73 -0.14
N THR A 84 18.28 -0.26 -0.90
CA THR A 84 19.45 -0.17 -1.78
C THR A 84 19.12 0.19 -3.22
N ASP A 85 17.83 0.24 -3.58
CA ASP A 85 17.45 0.52 -4.97
C ASP A 85 17.82 1.95 -5.36
N PRO A 86 18.18 2.18 -6.64
CA PRO A 86 18.38 3.55 -7.14
C PRO A 86 17.11 4.38 -6.94
N LEU A 87 17.29 5.69 -6.75
CA LEU A 87 16.20 6.67 -6.67
C LEU A 87 15.55 6.83 -8.06
N ILE A 88 14.73 5.85 -8.44
CA ILE A 88 13.88 5.88 -9.63
C ILE A 88 12.52 6.44 -9.20
N ASP A 89 11.76 7.03 -10.12
CA ASP A 89 10.41 7.51 -9.84
C ASP A 89 9.49 6.38 -9.31
N PRO A 90 8.53 6.69 -8.41
CA PRO A 90 8.38 7.99 -7.75
C PRO A 90 9.48 8.27 -6.71
N ARG A 91 9.95 9.52 -6.62
CA ARG A 91 10.97 9.93 -5.64
C ARG A 91 10.37 10.03 -4.23
N CYS A 92 10.42 8.91 -3.52
CA CYS A 92 9.94 8.78 -2.15
C CYS A 92 11.10 8.59 -1.18
N PRO A 93 10.88 8.83 0.13
CA PRO A 93 11.85 8.48 1.16
C PRO A 93 12.32 7.02 0.98
N ARG A 94 13.61 6.77 1.23
CA ARG A 94 14.12 5.40 1.14
C ARG A 94 13.48 4.55 2.22
N PRO A 95 13.03 3.33 1.88
CA PRO A 95 12.53 2.41 2.90
C PRO A 95 13.60 2.08 3.92
N VAL A 96 13.20 1.91 5.18
CA VAL A 96 14.14 1.57 6.28
C VAL A 96 14.50 0.08 6.27
N GLY A 97 13.56 -0.77 5.83
CA GLY A 97 13.69 -2.22 5.84
C GLY A 97 13.41 -2.87 4.49
N LEU A 98 13.49 -4.21 4.48
CA LEU A 98 13.12 -5.03 3.32
C LEU A 98 11.60 -5.17 3.17
N PHE A 99 10.84 -4.89 4.22
CA PHE A 99 9.39 -5.00 4.19
C PHE A 99 8.81 -4.01 5.19
N GLY A 100 7.73 -3.35 4.80
CA GLY A 100 7.14 -2.19 5.47
C GLY A 100 6.22 -1.45 4.49
N TRP A 101 5.36 -0.57 5.00
CA TRP A 101 4.45 0.23 4.16
C TRP A 101 5.19 1.16 3.21
N ASP A 102 6.36 1.65 3.63
CA ASP A 102 7.27 2.52 2.89
C ASP A 102 7.91 1.83 1.68
N ASN A 103 7.93 0.50 1.63
CA ASN A 103 8.43 -0.26 0.49
C ASN A 103 7.49 -0.23 -0.73
N PHE A 104 6.25 0.22 -0.59
CA PHE A 104 5.21 0.10 -1.62
C PHE A 104 4.64 1.45 -2.07
N PRO A 105 5.44 2.42 -2.53
CA PRO A 105 4.90 3.67 -3.04
C PRO A 105 3.98 3.42 -4.24
N GLY A 106 3.01 4.31 -4.41
CA GLY A 106 2.10 4.30 -5.55
C GLY A 106 2.83 4.49 -6.88
N ASP A 107 2.45 3.72 -7.89
CA ASP A 107 3.10 3.77 -9.20
C ASP A 107 2.24 4.52 -10.21
N PRO A 108 2.62 5.75 -10.64
CA PRO A 108 1.82 6.61 -11.50
C PRO A 108 1.86 6.19 -12.98
N ARG A 109 1.63 4.91 -13.26
CA ARG A 109 1.75 4.27 -14.58
C ARG A 109 0.61 4.59 -15.56
N HIS A 110 -0.42 5.32 -15.13
CA HIS A 110 -1.62 5.60 -15.92
C HIS A 110 -1.77 7.11 -16.20
N LYS A 111 -1.00 7.63 -17.16
CA LYS A 111 -0.94 9.07 -17.50
C LYS A 111 -0.52 9.94 -16.30
N ASP A 112 0.61 9.59 -15.69
CA ASP A 112 1.14 10.25 -14.48
C ASP A 112 0.20 10.19 -13.27
N GLY A 113 -0.59 9.13 -13.19
CA GLY A 113 -1.50 8.89 -12.08
C GLY A 113 -1.72 7.42 -11.77
N ILE A 114 -2.40 7.23 -10.64
CA ILE A 114 -2.52 5.99 -9.88
C ILE A 114 -4.01 5.67 -9.78
N ASN A 115 -4.41 4.44 -10.07
CA ASN A 115 -5.76 3.98 -9.76
C ASN A 115 -5.80 3.48 -8.33
N ILE A 116 -6.80 3.94 -7.60
CA ILE A 116 -6.97 3.65 -6.17
C ILE A 116 -8.39 3.17 -5.97
N ASN A 117 -8.52 2.04 -5.30
CA ASN A 117 -9.78 1.50 -4.82
C ASN A 117 -9.94 1.82 -3.34
N PHE A 118 -11.14 2.23 -2.96
CA PHE A 118 -11.51 2.67 -1.62
C PHE A 118 -12.35 1.60 -0.91
N VAL A 119 -12.41 1.72 0.41
CA VAL A 119 -13.05 0.75 1.30
C VAL A 119 -14.56 0.61 1.06
N ASP A 120 -15.25 1.66 0.61
CA ASP A 120 -16.65 1.61 0.21
C ASP A 120 -16.89 0.89 -1.14
N GLY A 121 -15.83 0.46 -1.82
CA GLY A 121 -15.86 -0.30 -3.06
C GLY A 121 -15.72 0.53 -4.34
N HIS A 122 -15.68 1.86 -4.27
CA HIS A 122 -15.45 2.66 -5.48
C HIS A 122 -13.96 2.69 -5.86
N ALA A 123 -13.67 3.10 -7.09
CA ALA A 123 -12.31 3.34 -7.55
C ALA A 123 -12.21 4.69 -8.23
N LYS A 124 -11.08 5.37 -8.04
CA LYS A 124 -10.81 6.68 -8.61
C LYS A 124 -9.35 6.81 -8.99
N TRP A 125 -9.13 7.54 -10.08
CA TRP A 125 -7.80 7.92 -10.54
C TRP A 125 -7.35 9.20 -9.85
N TYR A 126 -6.11 9.21 -9.36
CA TYR A 126 -5.45 10.40 -8.82
C TYR A 126 -4.14 10.64 -9.57
N ARG A 127 -3.85 11.91 -9.86
CA ARG A 127 -2.53 12.31 -10.34
C ARG A 127 -1.47 12.05 -9.26
N CYS A 128 -0.23 11.82 -9.65
CA CYS A 128 0.86 11.48 -8.73
C CYS A 128 1.12 12.53 -7.63
N ASP A 129 0.86 13.80 -7.92
CA ASP A 129 0.93 14.95 -7.00
C ASP A 129 -0.44 15.36 -6.45
N GLY A 130 -1.45 14.50 -6.65
CA GLY A 130 -2.82 14.72 -6.22
C GLY A 130 -2.98 14.58 -4.71
N LYS A 131 -4.18 14.90 -4.24
CA LYS A 131 -4.54 14.82 -2.83
C LYS A 131 -5.81 14.01 -2.65
N ILE A 132 -5.73 13.00 -1.80
CA ILE A 132 -6.89 12.24 -1.33
C ILE A 132 -7.39 12.92 -0.05
N PRO A 133 -8.70 13.15 0.10
CA PRO A 133 -9.25 13.64 1.36
C PRO A 133 -8.96 12.68 2.51
N GLY A 134 -8.96 13.16 3.75
CA GLY A 134 -8.61 12.37 4.93
C GLY A 134 -7.54 13.04 5.76
N LYS A 135 -7.81 13.17 7.06
CA LYS A 135 -6.90 13.76 8.03
C LYS A 135 -6.57 12.75 9.10
N SER A 136 -5.32 12.73 9.53
CA SER A 136 -4.83 11.90 10.62
C SER A 136 -4.16 12.79 11.67
N ILE A 137 -3.93 12.26 12.87
CA ILE A 137 -3.28 12.98 13.95
C ILE A 137 -1.82 12.54 14.06
N ASP A 138 -0.87 13.47 13.95
CA ASP A 138 0.55 13.19 14.09
C ASP A 138 0.96 12.96 15.57
N SER A 139 2.22 12.60 15.80
CA SER A 139 2.75 12.36 17.16
C SER A 139 2.72 13.58 18.07
N ASN A 140 2.53 14.79 17.52
CA ASN A 140 2.44 16.04 18.26
C ASN A 140 0.98 16.50 18.44
N GLY A 141 -0.01 15.68 18.06
CA GLY A 141 -1.43 16.01 18.17
C GLY A 141 -1.93 16.97 17.08
N ARG A 142 -1.19 17.14 15.98
CA ARG A 142 -1.59 18.02 14.87
C ARG A 142 -2.32 17.25 13.79
N GLU A 143 -3.35 17.87 13.21
CA GLU A 143 -3.99 17.34 12.01
C GLU A 143 -3.07 17.47 10.79
N VAL A 144 -2.79 16.32 10.17
CA VAL A 144 -2.01 16.22 8.93
C VAL A 144 -2.79 15.43 7.90
N ASP A 145 -2.38 15.50 6.63
CA ASP A 145 -2.96 14.64 5.61
C ASP A 145 -2.66 13.17 5.93
N THR A 146 -3.66 12.30 5.81
CA THR A 146 -3.46 10.85 6.03
C THR A 146 -2.53 10.25 4.99
N TYR A 147 -2.60 10.75 3.76
CA TYR A 147 -1.89 10.21 2.59
C TYR A 147 -0.91 11.23 2.03
N THR A 148 0.24 10.76 1.58
CA THR A 148 1.27 11.57 0.93
C THR A 148 1.56 10.99 -0.44
N LEU A 149 0.80 11.36 -1.47
CA LEU A 149 0.98 10.76 -2.79
C LEU A 149 2.31 11.19 -3.43
N PRO A 150 2.96 10.30 -4.19
CA PRO A 150 2.65 8.88 -4.35
C PRO A 150 3.33 8.00 -3.28
N CYS A 151 3.96 8.59 -2.27
CA CYS A 151 4.89 7.91 -1.37
C CYS A 151 4.24 7.11 -0.26
N ASP A 152 3.06 7.53 0.17
CA ASP A 152 2.31 6.83 1.18
C ASP A 152 0.81 6.90 0.89
N LEU A 153 0.23 5.72 0.74
CA LEU A 153 -1.20 5.48 0.57
C LEU A 153 -1.73 4.52 1.65
N SER A 154 -0.93 4.26 2.68
CA SER A 154 -1.25 3.39 3.79
C SER A 154 -1.63 4.24 5.00
N GLY A 155 -2.79 3.96 5.59
CA GLY A 155 -3.36 4.79 6.65
C GLY A 155 -4.88 4.83 6.63
N ILE A 156 -5.46 5.17 7.78
CA ILE A 156 -6.91 5.33 7.97
C ILE A 156 -7.15 6.77 8.46
N PRO A 157 -8.03 7.55 7.82
CA PRO A 157 -8.42 8.86 8.31
C PRO A 157 -8.93 8.79 9.76
N GLY A 158 -8.51 9.74 10.59
CA GLY A 158 -8.71 9.74 12.04
C GLY A 158 -7.70 8.89 12.82
N GLY A 159 -6.86 8.12 12.14
CA GLY A 159 -5.80 7.28 12.71
C GLY A 159 -4.43 7.96 12.72
N LYS A 160 -3.39 7.13 12.64
CA LYS A 160 -1.99 7.58 12.50
C LYS A 160 -1.67 7.82 11.01
N PRO A 161 -0.94 8.89 10.66
CA PRO A 161 -0.39 9.08 9.31
C PRO A 161 0.87 8.23 9.11
N ASN A 162 1.24 7.91 7.86
CA ASN A 162 2.49 7.22 7.51
C ASN A 162 2.63 5.85 8.18
N THR A 163 1.68 4.95 7.92
CA THR A 163 1.57 3.62 8.56
C THR A 163 1.09 2.53 7.63
#